data_AF-A0A1I5IDN3-F1
#
_entry.id   AF-A0A1I5IDN3-F1
#
_cell.length_a   1.000
_cell.length_b   1.000
_cell.length_c   1.000
_cell.angle_alpha   90.00
_cell.angle_beta   90.00
_cell.angle_gamma   90.00
#
_symmetry.space_group_name_H-M   'P 1'
#
loop_
_entity.id
_entity.type
_entity.pdbx_description
1 polymer ?
#
loop_
_entity_poly.entity_id
_entity_poly.type
_entity_poly.pdbx_seq_one_letter_code
_entity_poly.pdbx_strand_id
1 'polypeptide(L)'
;MCIDSVGFTPDRQFLKQLHEHGYHFVNATGRGRVGHSTEQSEEQVKMRLDQWFSSHEMLTCRQMMGLFGITRYMANKWLDSLCVTPSPYLYPKKIGGTVCYYRHTKK
;
A
#
# COMPACT_ATOMS: atom_id res chain seq x y z
N MET A 1 23.08 7.82 34.52
CA MET A 1 21.69 7.83 34.06
C MET A 1 21.71 7.64 32.56
N CYS A 2 21.24 6.50 32.06
CA CYS A 2 21.08 6.28 30.63
C CYS A 2 19.69 6.78 30.25
N ILE A 3 19.60 7.74 29.34
CA ILE A 3 18.31 8.15 28.75
C ILE A 3 18.08 7.16 27.60
N ASP A 4 17.41 6.05 27.87
CA ASP A 4 17.27 4.94 26.90
C ASP A 4 16.21 5.21 25.81
N SER A 5 15.48 6.33 25.88
CA SER A 5 14.59 6.74 24.79
C SER A 5 14.20 8.21 24.89
N VAL A 6 14.49 8.99 23.85
CA VAL A 6 13.87 10.29 23.61
C VAL A 6 12.53 10.03 22.94
N GLY A 7 11.43 10.50 23.56
CA GLY A 7 10.10 10.49 22.96
C GLY A 7 10.04 11.46 21.79
N PHE A 8 10.55 11.03 20.63
CA PHE A 8 10.52 11.83 19.41
C PHE A 8 9.20 11.60 18.69
N THR A 9 8.33 12.61 18.72
CA THR A 9 7.15 12.67 17.85
C THR A 9 7.48 13.61 16.70
N PRO A 10 7.81 13.10 15.50
CA PRO A 10 8.10 13.95 14.36
C PRO A 10 6.89 14.82 14.00
N ASP A 11 7.16 16.08 13.70
CA ASP A 11 6.14 17.02 13.24
C ASP A 11 5.50 16.54 11.92
N ARG A 12 4.22 16.82 11.72
CA ARG A 12 3.44 16.36 10.56
C ARG A 12 4.00 16.91 9.25
N GLN A 13 4.55 18.12 9.27
CA GLN A 13 5.20 18.72 8.10
C GLN A 13 6.46 17.95 7.70
N PHE A 14 7.28 17.55 8.67
CA PHE A 14 8.48 16.75 8.46
C PHE A 14 8.15 15.36 7.91
N LEU A 15 7.11 14.71 8.44
CA LEU A 15 6.62 13.44 7.91
C LEU A 15 6.15 13.56 6.45
N LYS A 16 5.53 14.68 6.09
CA LYS A 16 5.06 14.92 4.73
C LYS A 16 6.22 15.12 3.75
N GLN A 17 7.22 15.92 4.12
CA GLN A 17 8.42 16.12 3.31
C GLN A 17 9.19 14.81 3.09
N LEU A 18 9.36 14.01 4.15
CA LEU A 18 10.02 12.72 4.02
C LEU A 18 9.27 11.75 3.11
N HIS A 19 7.94 11.77 3.15
CA HIS A 19 7.12 11.02 2.21
C HIS A 19 7.27 11.52 0.76
N GLU A 20 7.32 12.84 0.53
CA GLU A 20 7.59 13.40 -0.81
C GLU A 20 8.95 12.97 -1.36
N HIS A 21 9.94 12.74 -0.49
CA HIS A 21 11.26 12.21 -0.82
C HIS A 21 11.34 10.66 -0.84
N GLY A 22 10.21 9.96 -0.71
CA GLY A 22 10.14 8.50 -0.79
C GLY A 22 10.60 7.74 0.46
N TYR A 23 10.80 8.44 1.58
CA TYR A 23 11.09 7.82 2.87
C TYR A 23 9.81 7.43 3.59
N HIS A 24 9.70 6.15 3.94
CA HIS A 24 8.58 5.60 4.69
C HIS A 24 9.08 5.15 6.06
N PHE A 25 8.52 5.73 7.12
CA PHE A 25 8.75 5.20 8.46
C PHE A 25 7.96 3.90 8.61
N VAL A 26 8.59 2.91 9.24
CA VAL A 26 7.98 1.65 9.65
C VAL A 26 8.25 1.50 11.12
N ASN A 27 7.20 1.30 11.91
CA ASN A 27 7.38 1.04 13.33
C ASN A 27 8.02 -0.34 13.50
N ALA A 28 9.24 -0.38 14.03
CA ALA A 28 10.02 -1.60 14.18
C ALA A 28 9.30 -2.69 15.00
N THR A 29 8.39 -2.31 15.89
CA THR A 29 7.71 -3.22 16.82
C THR A 29 6.38 -3.77 16.32
N GLY A 30 5.81 -3.24 15.23
CA GLY A 30 4.49 -3.62 14.71
C GLY A 30 3.32 -3.43 15.69
N ARG A 31 3.57 -2.88 16.88
CA ARG A 31 2.57 -2.61 17.93
C ARG A 31 2.43 -1.10 18.08
N GLY A 32 1.23 -0.61 17.77
CA GLY A 32 0.89 0.81 17.85
C GLY A 32 0.39 1.33 16.51
N ARG A 33 -0.70 2.10 16.56
CA ARG A 33 -1.21 2.89 15.45
C ARG A 33 -0.14 3.88 15.00
N VAL A 34 0.73 3.47 14.09
CA VAL A 34 1.59 4.42 13.38
C VAL A 34 0.89 4.68 12.07
N GLY A 35 0.28 5.86 12.01
CA GLY A 35 -0.46 6.35 10.85
C GLY A 35 0.49 6.49 9.67
N HIS A 36 0.71 5.40 8.95
CA HIS A 36 1.30 5.38 7.61
C HIS A 36 0.21 5.16 6.57
N SER A 37 -0.94 5.80 6.80
CA SER A 37 -1.86 6.07 5.71
C SER A 37 -1.29 7.28 5.00
N THR A 38 -0.44 7.06 4.01
CA THR A 38 -0.39 8.00 2.89
C THR A 38 -1.85 8.16 2.45
N GLU A 39 -2.44 9.35 2.63
CA GLU A 39 -3.77 9.70 2.16
C GLU A 39 -3.75 9.66 0.62
N GLN A 40 -3.71 8.46 0.06
CA GLN A 40 -3.82 8.23 -1.37
C GLN A 40 -5.30 8.10 -1.69
N SER A 41 -5.74 8.90 -2.65
CA SER A 41 -7.09 8.75 -3.18
C SER A 41 -7.17 7.45 -4.01
N GLU A 42 -8.38 6.91 -4.16
CA GLU A 42 -8.59 5.70 -4.95
C GLU A 42 -8.15 5.90 -6.41
N GLU A 43 -8.30 7.12 -6.95
CA GLU A 43 -7.87 7.48 -8.30
C GLU A 43 -6.35 7.40 -8.46
N GLN A 44 -5.59 7.88 -7.46
CA GLN A 44 -4.12 7.80 -7.48
C GLN A 44 -3.63 6.35 -7.44
N VAL A 45 -4.30 5.52 -6.63
CA VAL A 45 -4.00 4.08 -6.57
C VAL A 45 -4.28 3.44 -7.93
N LYS A 46 -5.45 3.68 -8.52
CA LYS A 46 -5.82 3.17 -9.85
C LYS A 46 -4.86 3.62 -10.94
N MET A 47 -4.45 4.89 -10.94
CA MET A 47 -3.51 5.42 -11.94
C MET A 47 -2.15 4.71 -11.89
N ARG A 48 -1.59 4.49 -10.70
CA ARG A 48 -0.33 3.72 -10.56
C ARG A 48 -0.51 2.25 -10.93
N LEU A 49 -1.66 1.67 -10.59
CA LEU A 49 -1.99 0.31 -11.00
C LEU A 49 -2.13 0.18 -12.52
N ASP A 50 -2.75 1.16 -13.18
CA ASP A 50 -2.83 1.20 -14.65
C ASP A 50 -1.44 1.23 -15.29
N GLN A 51 -0.51 2.00 -14.73
CA GLN A 51 0.90 1.99 -15.16
C GLN A 51 1.56 0.64 -14.93
N TRP A 52 1.33 -0.01 -13.78
CA TRP A 52 1.82 -1.37 -13.53
C TRP A 52 1.28 -2.37 -14.56
N PHE A 53 -0.03 -2.36 -14.79
CA PHE A 53 -0.70 -3.28 -15.70
C PHE A 53 -0.41 -3.03 -17.18
N SER A 54 0.27 -1.92 -17.53
CA SER A 54 0.79 -1.70 -18.89
C SER A 54 1.97 -2.61 -19.23
N SER A 55 2.71 -3.07 -18.21
CA SER A 55 3.93 -3.89 -18.36
C SER A 55 3.84 -5.25 -17.67
N HIS A 56 2.88 -5.44 -16.77
CA HIS A 56 2.71 -6.66 -15.98
C HIS A 56 1.26 -7.16 -16.07
N GLU A 57 1.06 -8.47 -16.16
CA GLU A 57 -0.29 -9.03 -16.26
C GLU A 57 -1.00 -9.17 -14.90
N MET A 58 -0.22 -9.27 -13.81
CA MET A 58 -0.73 -9.55 -12.48
C MET A 58 -0.06 -8.72 -11.40
N LEU A 59 -0.72 -8.64 -10.25
CA LEU A 59 -0.25 -7.98 -9.06
C LEU A 59 -0.44 -8.91 -7.85
N THR A 60 0.58 -9.02 -7.00
CA THR A 60 0.49 -9.72 -5.72
C THR A 60 0.47 -8.71 -4.57
N CYS A 61 0.03 -9.13 -3.38
CA CYS A 61 0.10 -8.29 -2.18
C CYS A 61 1.53 -7.79 -1.91
N ARG A 62 2.56 -8.62 -2.13
CA ARG A 62 3.96 -8.20 -1.97
C ARG A 62 4.38 -7.13 -2.97
N GLN A 63 3.92 -7.23 -4.22
CA GLN A 63 4.18 -6.20 -5.24
C GLN A 63 3.44 -4.89 -4.92
N MET A 64 2.19 -4.97 -4.44
CA MET A 64 1.44 -3.81 -3.95
C MET A 64 2.18 -3.10 -2.81
N MET A 65 2.70 -3.86 -1.84
CA MET A 65 3.53 -3.30 -0.76
C MET A 65 4.75 -2.55 -1.31
N GLY A 66 5.47 -3.14 -2.27
CA GLY A 66 6.65 -2.53 -2.89
C GLY A 66 6.33 -1.29 -3.72
N LEU A 67 5.25 -1.30 -4.50
CA LEU A 67 4.86 -0.19 -5.39
C LEU A 67 4.42 1.07 -4.63
N PHE A 68 3.83 0.88 -3.46
CA PHE A 68 3.23 1.97 -2.70
C PHE A 68 3.96 2.27 -1.39
N GLY A 69 4.97 1.47 -1.01
CA GLY A 69 5.69 1.64 0.25
C GLY A 69 4.79 1.39 1.48
N ILE A 70 3.77 0.53 1.33
CA ILE A 70 2.73 0.32 2.34
C ILE A 70 2.88 -1.02 3.08
N THR A 71 2.30 -1.08 4.27
CA THR A 71 2.25 -2.32 5.05
C THR A 71 1.35 -3.37 4.39
N ARG A 72 1.56 -4.65 4.72
CA ARG A 72 0.71 -5.75 4.24
C ARG A 72 -0.76 -5.53 4.54
N TYR A 73 -1.09 -5.02 5.72
CA TYR A 73 -2.46 -4.74 6.12
C TYR A 73 -3.11 -3.71 5.19
N MET A 74 -2.41 -2.61 4.89
CA MET A 74 -2.91 -1.59 3.98
C MET A 74 -2.99 -2.08 2.53
N ALA A 75 -2.02 -2.87 2.09
CA ALA A 75 -2.06 -3.51 0.78
C ALA A 75 -3.30 -4.40 0.64
N ASN A 76 -3.56 -5.28 1.62
CA ASN A 76 -4.76 -6.11 1.63
C ASN A 76 -6.04 -5.26 1.64
N LYS A 77 -6.11 -4.21 2.47
CA LYS A 77 -7.27 -3.30 2.50
C LYS A 77 -7.57 -2.69 1.13
N TRP A 78 -6.54 -2.23 0.40
CA TRP A 78 -6.71 -1.71 -0.95
C TRP A 78 -7.13 -2.79 -1.94
N LEU A 79 -6.47 -3.94 -1.91
CA LEU A 79 -6.78 -5.06 -2.80
C LEU A 79 -8.22 -5.53 -2.63
N ASP A 80 -8.67 -5.67 -1.39
CA ASP A 80 -10.05 -6.02 -1.06
C ASP A 80 -11.02 -4.96 -1.56
N SER A 81 -10.75 -3.66 -1.27
CA SER A 81 -11.58 -2.54 -1.73
C SER A 81 -11.72 -2.50 -3.25
N LEU A 82 -10.64 -2.81 -3.98
CA LEU A 82 -10.62 -2.80 -5.44
C LEU A 82 -11.32 -4.02 -6.07
N CYS A 83 -11.65 -5.04 -5.28
CA CYS A 83 -12.39 -6.23 -5.72
C CYS A 83 -13.90 -6.14 -5.43
N VAL A 84 -14.38 -5.07 -4.81
CA VAL A 84 -15.79 -4.92 -4.41
C VAL A 84 -16.71 -4.65 -5.61
N THR A 85 -17.87 -5.30 -5.62
CA THR A 85 -18.95 -5.12 -6.61
C THR A 85 -19.77 -3.85 -6.31
N PRO A 86 -20.42 -3.22 -7.31
CA PRO A 86 -20.72 -3.71 -8.67
C PRO A 86 -19.68 -3.38 -9.75
N SER A 87 -18.64 -2.59 -9.44
CA SER A 87 -17.61 -2.21 -10.40
C SER A 87 -16.21 -2.61 -9.92
N PRO A 88 -15.92 -3.93 -9.84
CA PRO A 88 -14.61 -4.40 -9.41
C PRO A 88 -13.53 -3.92 -10.40
N TYR A 89 -12.47 -3.35 -9.86
CA TYR A 89 -11.30 -2.94 -10.63
C TYR A 89 -10.27 -4.09 -10.76
N LEU A 90 -10.18 -4.93 -9.73
CA LEU A 90 -9.38 -6.15 -9.71
C LEU A 90 -10.25 -7.38 -9.51
N TYR A 91 -9.76 -8.53 -9.97
CA TYR A 91 -10.28 -9.82 -9.56
C TYR A 91 -9.15 -10.71 -9.01
N PRO A 92 -9.36 -11.39 -7.87
CA PRO A 92 -8.38 -12.29 -7.29
C PRO A 92 -8.46 -13.66 -7.96
N LYS A 93 -7.30 -14.26 -8.22
CA LYS A 93 -7.15 -15.65 -8.68
C LYS A 93 -6.03 -16.31 -7.90
N LYS A 94 -6.31 -17.47 -7.31
CA LYS A 94 -5.31 -18.25 -6.58
C LYS A 94 -4.49 -19.08 -7.55
N ILE A 95 -3.17 -18.92 -7.53
CA ILE A 95 -2.21 -19.70 -8.30
C ILE A 95 -1.28 -20.39 -7.31
N GLY A 96 -1.44 -21.70 -7.16
CA GLY A 96 -0.77 -22.47 -6.13
C GLY A 96 -1.08 -21.94 -4.72
N GLY A 97 -0.04 -21.56 -3.98
CA GLY A 97 -0.14 -20.99 -2.63
C GLY A 97 -0.32 -19.48 -2.56
N THR A 98 -0.35 -18.77 -3.70
CA THR A 98 -0.35 -17.29 -3.73
C THR A 98 -1.62 -16.76 -4.40
N VAL A 99 -2.15 -15.66 -3.87
CA VAL A 99 -3.26 -14.92 -4.50
C VAL A 99 -2.68 -13.85 -5.41
N CYS A 100 -3.03 -13.92 -6.69
CA CYS A 100 -2.68 -12.96 -7.71
C CYS A 100 -3.93 -12.16 -8.11
N TYR A 101 -3.77 -10.86 -8.29
CA TYR A 101 -4.83 -9.94 -8.65
C TYR A 101 -4.61 -9.49 -10.09
N TYR A 102 -5.68 -9.52 -10.86
CA TYR A 102 -5.68 -9.19 -12.28
C TYR A 102 -6.61 -8.02 -12.53
N ARG A 103 -6.28 -7.19 -13.51
CA ARG A 103 -7.15 -6.07 -13.90
C ARG A 103 -8.44 -6.60 -14.51
N HIS A 104 -9.58 -6.08 -14.05
CA HIS A 104 -10.86 -6.36 -14.67
C HIS A 104 -10.93 -5.63 -16.02
N THR A 105 -10.58 -6.30 -17.12
CA THR A 105 -10.81 -5.78 -18.46
C THR A 105 -12.30 -5.90 -18.77
N LYS A 106 -13.04 -4.79 -18.82
CA LYS A 106 -14.35 -4.78 -19.48
C LYS A 106 -14.10 -5.12 -20.94
N LYS A 107 -14.39 -6.36 -21.33
CA LYS A 107 -14.65 -6.71 -22.73
C LYS A 107 -16.10 -6.35 -23.04
#